data_AF-A0A519L385-F1
#
_entry.id   AF-A0A519L385-F1
#
_cell.length_a   1.000
_cell.length_b   1.000
_cell.length_c   1.000
_cell.angle_alpha   90.00
_cell.angle_beta   90.00
_cell.angle_gamma   90.00
#
_symmetry.space_group_name_H-M   'P 1'
#
loop_
_entity.id
_entity.type
_entity.pdbx_description
1 polymer ?
#
loop_
_entity_poly.entity_id
_entity_poly.type
_entity_poly.pdbx_seq_one_letter_code
_entity_poly.pdbx_strand_id
1 'polypeptide(L)'
;MISVRTARFGVRALALVGVALSLPACATITRGSSQEFTVESTPSGARVSTSNGFQCEATPCTFRMPRKDAFRATISREGYVTQEHNITSGISGGGAAGMAGNVIFGGVIGAVVDGTSGAMNDLSPNPLVVILQTPAEAAAAAAAAPAPAAVPATSGDPQ
;
A
#
# COMPACT_ATOMS: atom_id res chain seq x y z
N MET A 1 35.16 -44.14 -33.10
CA MET A 1 34.35 -44.82 -32.05
C MET A 1 34.06 -43.81 -30.94
N ILE A 2 32.90 -43.15 -30.98
CA ILE A 2 32.49 -42.20 -29.93
C ILE A 2 32.25 -43.01 -28.65
N SER A 3 33.03 -42.74 -27.61
CA SER A 3 32.98 -43.49 -26.37
C SER A 3 31.59 -43.39 -25.75
N VAL A 4 30.93 -44.53 -25.55
CA VAL A 4 29.61 -44.66 -24.94
C VAL A 4 29.56 -44.00 -23.55
N ARG A 5 30.72 -43.81 -22.91
CA ARG A 5 30.87 -43.07 -21.65
C ARG A 5 30.63 -41.57 -21.84
N THR A 6 31.17 -40.96 -22.89
CA THR A 6 31.02 -39.52 -23.18
C THR A 6 29.58 -39.16 -23.55
N ALA A 7 28.90 -40.04 -24.32
CA ALA A 7 27.48 -39.89 -24.63
C ALA A 7 26.60 -39.97 -23.37
N ARG A 8 26.91 -40.88 -22.43
CA ARG A 8 26.20 -41.01 -21.14
C ARG A 8 26.40 -39.82 -20.22
N PHE A 9 27.60 -39.21 -20.20
CA PHE A 9 27.85 -37.97 -19.46
C PHE A 9 27.11 -36.77 -20.07
N GLY A 10 27.09 -36.64 -21.40
CA GLY A 10 26.35 -35.60 -22.10
C GLY A 10 24.83 -35.68 -21.87
N VAL A 11 24.25 -36.88 -21.94
CA VAL A 11 22.81 -37.09 -21.68
C VAL A 11 22.44 -36.80 -20.22
N ARG A 12 23.30 -37.16 -19.26
CA ARG A 12 23.09 -36.84 -17.83
C ARG A 12 23.19 -35.34 -17.55
N ALA A 13 24.15 -34.66 -18.17
CA ALA A 13 24.29 -33.20 -18.06
C ALA A 13 23.09 -32.49 -18.69
N LEU A 14 22.62 -32.94 -19.85
CA LEU A 14 21.45 -32.38 -20.52
C LEU A 14 20.15 -32.65 -19.73
N ALA A 15 20.02 -33.82 -19.10
CA ALA A 15 18.91 -34.15 -18.22
C ALA A 15 18.92 -33.31 -16.92
N LEU A 16 20.08 -33.05 -16.32
CA LEU A 16 20.20 -32.16 -15.15
C LEU A 16 19.84 -30.70 -15.50
N VAL A 17 20.25 -30.22 -16.68
CA VAL A 17 19.84 -28.91 -17.19
C VAL A 17 18.34 -28.86 -17.44
N GLY A 18 17.77 -29.88 -18.07
CA GLY A 18 16.32 -29.99 -18.30
C GLY A 18 15.50 -30.00 -17.00
N VAL A 19 15.97 -30.70 -15.96
CA VAL A 19 15.33 -30.71 -14.63
C VAL A 19 15.41 -29.33 -13.95
N ALA A 20 16.54 -28.62 -14.06
CA ALA A 20 16.69 -27.26 -13.54
C ALA A 20 15.78 -26.24 -14.25
N LEU A 21 15.51 -26.41 -15.54
CA LEU A 21 14.54 -25.61 -16.31
C LEU A 21 13.06 -25.98 -16.02
N SER A 22 12.82 -27.13 -15.39
CA SER A 22 11.48 -27.61 -15.04
C SER A 22 11.05 -27.32 -13.59
N LEU A 23 11.91 -26.66 -12.80
CA LEU A 23 11.49 -26.07 -11.53
C LEU A 23 10.39 -25.05 -11.85
N PRO A 24 9.14 -25.26 -11.40
CA PRO A 24 8.07 -24.33 -11.68
C PRO A 24 8.47 -22.97 -11.10
N ALA A 25 8.20 -21.92 -11.88
CA ALA A 25 8.34 -20.52 -11.51
C ALA A 25 7.43 -20.17 -10.31
N CYS A 26 7.74 -20.71 -9.14
CA CYS A 26 7.05 -20.42 -7.89
C CYS A 26 7.77 -19.26 -7.22
N ALA A 27 7.45 -18.03 -7.63
CA ALA A 27 7.32 -16.83 -6.78
C ALA A 27 7.43 -15.53 -7.58
N THR A 28 6.60 -15.35 -8.61
CA THR A 28 6.20 -13.98 -8.98
C THR A 28 4.69 -13.89 -8.81
N ILE A 29 4.23 -13.88 -7.56
CA ILE A 29 2.94 -13.27 -7.24
C ILE A 29 3.11 -11.81 -7.68
N THR A 30 2.59 -11.49 -8.86
CA THR A 30 2.36 -10.11 -9.24
C THR A 30 1.44 -9.55 -8.15
N ARG A 31 1.92 -8.55 -7.40
CA ARG A 31 1.22 -7.98 -6.24
C ARG A 31 -0.16 -7.40 -6.57
N GLY A 32 -0.53 -7.36 -7.86
CA GLY A 32 -1.77 -6.83 -8.38
C GLY A 32 -1.87 -5.32 -8.19
N SER A 33 -2.89 -4.71 -8.80
CA SER A 33 -3.18 -3.27 -8.63
C SER A 33 -4.09 -2.97 -7.43
N SER A 34 -4.47 -4.00 -6.66
CA SER A 34 -5.31 -3.86 -5.46
C SER A 34 -4.62 -4.46 -4.24
N GLN A 35 -4.98 -3.98 -3.05
CA GLN A 35 -4.52 -4.51 -1.77
C GLN A 35 -5.68 -4.59 -0.78
N GLU A 36 -5.45 -5.31 0.32
CA GLU A 36 -6.34 -5.29 1.47
C GLU A 36 -5.98 -4.08 2.34
N PHE A 37 -6.97 -3.26 2.65
CA PHE A 37 -6.86 -2.09 3.52
C PHE A 37 -7.69 -2.32 4.77
N THR A 38 -7.03 -2.39 5.93
CA THR A 38 -7.68 -2.72 7.20
C THR A 38 -7.82 -1.48 8.06
N VAL A 39 -9.00 -1.30 8.65
CA VAL A 39 -9.29 -0.22 9.60
C VAL A 39 -9.60 -0.80 10.96
N GLU A 40 -8.88 -0.34 11.96
CA GLU A 40 -9.04 -0.71 13.37
C GLU A 40 -9.33 0.55 14.18
N SER A 41 -10.26 0.46 15.13
CA SER A 41 -10.52 1.56 16.04
C SER A 41 -10.53 1.11 17.49
N THR A 42 -10.05 2.00 18.36
CA THR A 42 -10.20 1.89 19.80
C THR A 42 -11.08 3.03 20.30
N PRO A 43 -12.28 2.76 20.85
CA PRO A 43 -12.88 1.44 21.02
C PRO A 43 -13.51 0.89 19.72
N SER A 44 -13.70 -0.42 19.62
CA SER A 44 -14.20 -1.13 18.41
C SER A 44 -15.67 -0.86 18.12
N GLY A 45 -16.13 -1.10 16.89
CA GLY A 45 -17.52 -0.85 16.47
C GLY A 45 -17.77 0.59 16.02
N ALA A 46 -16.74 1.25 15.47
CA ALA A 46 -16.91 2.52 14.79
C ALA A 46 -17.37 2.31 13.33
N ARG A 47 -18.19 3.22 12.82
CA ARG A 47 -18.58 3.26 11.41
C ARG A 47 -17.49 3.95 10.61
N VAL A 48 -17.10 3.35 9.49
CA VAL A 48 -16.11 3.89 8.56
C VAL A 48 -16.77 4.19 7.24
N SER A 49 -16.51 5.37 6.68
CA SER A 49 -16.89 5.76 5.33
C SER A 49 -15.68 6.32 4.61
N THR A 50 -15.46 5.92 3.37
CA THR A 50 -14.33 6.41 2.57
C THR A 50 -14.82 7.24 1.38
N SER A 51 -14.02 8.24 0.98
CA SER A 51 -14.37 9.11 -0.15
C SER A 51 -14.44 8.38 -1.50
N ASN A 52 -13.89 7.16 -1.60
CA ASN A 52 -13.99 6.28 -2.77
C ASN A 52 -15.14 5.26 -2.67
N GLY A 53 -16.08 5.45 -1.74
CA GLY A 53 -17.37 4.74 -1.73
C GLY A 53 -17.40 3.44 -0.93
N PHE A 54 -16.34 3.08 -0.22
CA PHE A 54 -16.34 1.91 0.67
C PHE A 54 -16.83 2.32 2.06
N GLN A 55 -17.63 1.46 2.69
CA GLN A 55 -18.17 1.73 4.02
C GLN A 55 -18.26 0.44 4.83
N CYS A 56 -18.09 0.55 6.15
CA CYS A 56 -18.34 -0.54 7.09
C CYS A 56 -19.03 -0.01 8.35
N GLU A 57 -19.99 -0.77 8.87
CA GLU A 57 -20.79 -0.35 10.03
C GLU A 57 -20.05 -0.52 11.35
N ALA A 58 -19.09 -1.44 11.42
CA ALA A 58 -18.33 -1.74 12.63
C ALA A 58 -16.89 -2.15 12.30
N THR A 59 -15.92 -1.47 12.93
CA THR A 59 -14.51 -1.85 12.97
C THR A 59 -14.26 -2.99 13.98
N PRO A 60 -13.28 -3.90 13.73
CA PRO A 60 -12.33 -3.89 12.62
C PRO A 60 -12.96 -4.38 11.31
N CYS A 61 -12.58 -3.76 10.19
CA CYS A 61 -13.07 -4.12 8.86
C CYS A 61 -11.97 -4.00 7.80
N THR A 62 -12.03 -4.82 6.75
CA THR A 62 -11.03 -4.86 5.68
C THR A 62 -11.70 -4.65 4.31
N PHE A 63 -11.12 -3.78 3.50
CA PHE A 63 -11.58 -3.46 2.15
C PHE A 63 -10.57 -3.93 1.11
N ARG A 64 -11.04 -4.44 -0.03
CA ARG A 64 -10.20 -4.67 -1.21
C ARG A 64 -10.19 -3.39 -2.06
N MET A 65 -9.09 -2.65 -2.04
CA MET A 65 -9.01 -1.31 -2.66
C MET A 65 -7.90 -1.21 -3.71
N PRO A 66 -8.06 -0.38 -4.77
CA PRO A 66 -6.99 -0.07 -5.70
C PRO A 66 -5.82 0.64 -5.00
N ARG A 67 -4.59 0.23 -5.31
CA ARG A 67 -3.34 0.76 -4.71
C ARG A 67 -3.03 2.19 -5.09
N LYS A 68 -3.52 2.64 -6.26
CA LYS A 68 -3.23 3.95 -6.84
C LYS A 68 -4.12 5.09 -6.32
N ASP A 69 -5.25 4.76 -5.71
CA ASP A 69 -6.29 5.74 -5.39
C ASP A 69 -6.12 6.22 -3.96
N ALA A 70 -5.58 7.43 -3.77
CA ALA A 70 -5.62 8.10 -2.48
C ALA A 70 -7.08 8.44 -2.10
N PHE A 71 -7.40 8.39 -0.81
CA PHE A 71 -8.75 8.66 -0.32
C PHE A 71 -8.75 9.23 1.10
N ARG A 72 -9.89 9.77 1.51
CA ARG A 72 -10.13 10.18 2.90
C ARG A 72 -11.01 9.14 3.58
N ALA A 73 -10.61 8.69 4.76
CA ALA A 73 -11.39 7.82 5.63
C ALA A 73 -12.02 8.67 6.74
N THR A 74 -13.34 8.62 6.87
CA THR A 74 -14.11 9.26 7.92
C THR A 74 -14.59 8.18 8.89
N ILE A 75 -14.16 8.27 10.15
CA ILE A 75 -14.51 7.32 11.20
C ILE A 75 -15.40 8.03 12.21
N SER A 76 -16.55 7.43 12.50
CA SER A 76 -17.55 7.99 13.41
C SER A 76 -18.10 6.92 14.35
N ARG A 77 -18.41 7.32 15.57
CA ARG A 77 -19.03 6.47 16.57
C ARG A 77 -19.87 7.33 17.52
N GLU A 78 -20.99 6.79 17.96
CA GLU A 78 -21.84 7.46 18.96
C GLU A 78 -21.05 7.75 20.25
N GLY A 79 -21.14 9.00 20.73
CA GLY A 79 -20.42 9.47 21.91
C GLY A 79 -18.96 9.89 21.68
N TYR A 80 -18.45 9.78 20.44
CA TYR A 80 -17.09 10.15 20.06
C TYR A 80 -17.08 11.23 18.97
N VAL A 81 -15.96 11.94 18.86
CA VAL A 81 -15.75 12.93 17.80
C VAL A 81 -15.42 12.20 16.49
N THR A 82 -16.07 12.61 15.40
CA THR A 82 -15.75 12.13 14.05
C THR A 82 -14.33 12.54 13.68
N GLN A 83 -13.52 11.58 13.24
CA GLN A 83 -12.14 11.81 12.82
C GLN A 83 -11.99 11.51 11.33
N GLU A 84 -11.25 12.36 10.63
CA GLU A 84 -10.91 12.17 9.22
C GLU A 84 -9.41 11.89 9.07
N HIS A 85 -9.07 10.87 8.29
CA HIS A 85 -7.70 10.47 8.00
C HIS A 85 -7.46 10.45 6.50
N ASN A 86 -6.39 11.10 6.04
CA ASN A 86 -5.98 11.07 4.65
C ASN A 86 -5.08 9.87 4.41
N ILE A 87 -5.46 9.02 3.46
CA ILE A 87 -4.69 7.85 3.03
C ILE A 87 -4.04 8.19 1.69
N THR A 88 -2.72 8.04 1.65
CA THR A 88 -1.92 8.35 0.47
C THR A 88 -1.55 7.09 -0.30
N SER A 89 -1.57 7.16 -1.62
CA SER A 89 -0.98 6.15 -2.50
C SER A 89 0.46 6.53 -2.83
N GLY A 90 1.42 5.64 -2.58
CA GLY A 90 2.83 5.89 -2.90
C GLY A 90 3.61 4.61 -3.18
N ILE A 91 4.76 4.75 -3.84
CA ILE A 91 5.61 3.61 -4.22
C ILE A 91 6.09 2.89 -2.97
N SER A 92 5.92 1.58 -2.94
CA SER A 92 6.42 0.76 -1.83
C SER A 92 7.69 -0.01 -2.20
N GLY A 93 8.43 -0.50 -1.20
CA GLY A 93 9.61 -1.34 -1.42
C GLY A 93 9.27 -2.62 -2.20
N GLY A 94 8.08 -3.19 -1.96
CA GLY A 94 7.57 -4.30 -2.75
C GLY A 94 7.22 -3.90 -4.19
N GLY A 95 6.60 -2.75 -4.37
CA GLY A 95 6.30 -2.23 -5.70
C GLY A 95 7.53 -1.92 -6.55
N ALA A 96 8.56 -1.32 -5.94
CA ALA A 96 9.83 -1.03 -6.60
C ALA A 96 10.57 -2.31 -7.04
N ALA A 97 10.56 -3.36 -6.20
CA ALA A 97 11.12 -4.66 -6.58
C ALA A 97 10.33 -5.33 -7.72
N GLY A 98 9.00 -5.16 -7.75
CA GLY A 98 8.14 -5.65 -8.83
C GLY A 98 8.45 -4.96 -10.16
N MET A 99 8.55 -3.62 -10.15
CA MET A 99 8.95 -2.84 -11.32
C MET A 99 10.33 -3.29 -11.84
N ALA A 100 11.32 -3.49 -10.96
CA ALA A 100 12.64 -3.96 -11.37
C ALA A 100 12.57 -5.31 -12.09
N GLY A 101 11.74 -6.23 -11.61
CA GLY A 101 11.46 -7.51 -12.29
C GLY A 101 10.86 -7.29 -13.68
N ASN A 102 9.80 -6.48 -13.79
CA ASN A 102 9.14 -6.23 -15.08
C ASN A 102 9.99 -5.42 -16.06
N VAL A 103 10.94 -4.61 -15.59
CA VAL A 103 11.97 -3.99 -16.43
C VAL A 103 12.92 -5.06 -16.99
N ILE A 104 13.38 -6.00 -16.16
CA ILE A 104 14.33 -7.04 -16.57
C ILE A 104 13.68 -8.02 -17.56
N PHE A 105 12.43 -8.43 -17.31
CA PHE A 105 11.75 -9.45 -18.11
C PHE A 105 10.89 -8.88 -19.25
N GLY A 106 10.28 -7.71 -19.06
CA GLY A 106 9.35 -7.06 -19.99
C GLY A 106 9.84 -5.75 -20.60
N GLY A 107 11.06 -5.32 -20.26
CA GLY A 107 11.66 -4.08 -20.75
C GLY A 107 10.88 -2.82 -20.34
N VAL A 108 11.04 -1.76 -21.13
CA VAL A 108 10.36 -0.47 -20.89
C VAL A 108 8.83 -0.63 -20.88
N ILE A 109 8.29 -1.55 -21.69
CA ILE A 109 6.84 -1.80 -21.75
C ILE A 109 6.35 -2.36 -20.41
N GLY A 110 7.06 -3.32 -19.81
CA GLY A 110 6.74 -3.85 -18.48
C GLY A 110 6.75 -2.77 -17.41
N ALA A 111 7.74 -1.88 -17.44
CA ALA A 111 7.84 -0.75 -16.51
C ALA A 111 6.66 0.24 -16.65
N VAL A 112 6.24 0.53 -17.88
CA VAL A 112 5.13 1.44 -18.16
C VAL A 112 3.78 0.83 -17.72
N VAL A 113 3.56 -0.46 -17.97
CA VAL A 113 2.33 -1.15 -17.55
C VAL A 113 2.22 -1.22 -16.02
N ASP A 114 3.34 -1.42 -15.31
CA ASP A 114 3.34 -1.43 -13.84
C ASP A 114 3.09 -0.05 -13.23
N GLY A 115 3.71 0.99 -13.81
CA GLY A 115 3.51 2.36 -13.37
C GLY A 115 2.07 2.84 -13.56
N THR A 116 1.46 2.50 -14.70
CA THR A 116 0.09 2.92 -15.02
C THR A 116 -0.98 2.13 -14.25
N SER A 117 -0.74 0.84 -13.99
CA SER A 117 -1.66 0.02 -13.19
C SER A 117 -1.66 0.36 -11.70
N GLY A 118 -0.59 1.00 -11.21
CA GLY A 118 -0.40 1.30 -9.79
C GLY A 118 -0.01 0.08 -8.96
N ALA A 119 0.41 -1.02 -9.61
CA ALA A 119 0.88 -2.22 -8.92
C ALA A 119 2.14 -1.96 -8.06
N MET A 120 2.85 -0.86 -8.37
CA MET A 120 4.00 -0.39 -7.60
C MET A 120 3.66 0.40 -6.33
N ASN A 121 2.40 0.77 -6.13
CA ASN A 121 1.99 1.58 -4.99
C ASN A 121 1.45 0.71 -3.85
N ASP A 122 1.51 1.25 -2.63
CA ASP A 122 0.73 0.82 -1.48
C ASP A 122 0.00 2.02 -0.87
N LEU A 123 -1.05 1.74 -0.10
CA LEU A 123 -1.86 2.75 0.59
C LEU A 123 -1.32 2.88 2.00
N SER A 124 -1.01 4.11 2.41
CA SER A 124 -0.42 4.40 3.73
C SER A 124 -1.23 5.46 4.47
N PRO A 125 -1.47 5.27 5.78
CA PRO A 125 -1.11 4.10 6.60
C PRO A 125 -2.04 2.89 6.36
N ASN A 126 -1.51 1.66 6.46
CA ASN A 126 -2.27 0.40 6.40
C ASN A 126 -1.59 -0.67 7.28
N PRO A 127 -2.25 -1.21 8.34
CA PRO A 127 -3.61 -0.91 8.78
C PRO A 127 -3.75 0.53 9.31
N LEU A 128 -4.93 1.11 9.13
CA LEU A 128 -5.30 2.38 9.73
C LEU A 128 -5.80 2.12 11.16
N VAL A 129 -4.98 2.46 12.15
CA VAL A 129 -5.33 2.34 13.58
C VAL A 129 -5.76 3.71 14.10
N VAL A 130 -6.98 3.80 14.61
CA VAL A 130 -7.60 5.05 15.07
C VAL A 130 -7.96 4.96 16.55
N ILE A 131 -7.58 5.96 17.34
CA ILE A 131 -8.00 6.09 18.74
C ILE A 131 -9.04 7.21 18.80
N LEU A 132 -10.29 6.83 19.06
CA LEU A 132 -11.39 7.77 19.10
C LEU A 132 -11.36 8.58 20.40
N GLN A 133 -11.57 9.88 20.25
CA GLN A 133 -11.63 10.81 21.36
C GLN A 133 -13.08 11.18 21.65
N THR A 134 -13.41 11.29 22.93
CA THR A 134 -14.66 11.91 23.36
C THR A 134 -14.61 13.42 23.11
N PRO A 135 -15.77 14.09 23.02
CA PRO A 135 -15.82 15.54 22.90
C PRO A 135 -15.07 16.28 24.02
N ALA A 136 -15.08 15.74 25.24
CA ALA A 136 -14.35 16.29 26.38
C ALA A 136 -12.82 16.21 26.19
N GLU A 137 -12.31 15.08 25.71
CA GLU A 137 -10.88 14.89 25.43
C GLU A 137 -10.42 15.79 24.27
N ALA A 138 -11.22 15.90 23.21
CA ALA A 138 -10.94 16.79 22.09
C ALA A 138 -10.92 18.26 22.51
N ALA A 139 -11.87 18.68 23.35
CA ALA A 139 -11.91 20.04 23.90
C ALA A 139 -10.70 20.32 24.81
N ALA A 140 -10.29 19.36 25.63
CA ALA A 140 -9.10 19.48 26.48
C ALA A 140 -7.81 19.59 25.63
N ALA A 141 -7.70 18.82 24.54
CA ALA A 141 -6.58 18.90 23.61
C ALA A 141 -6.52 20.27 22.89
N ALA A 142 -7.67 20.79 22.45
CA ALA A 142 -7.76 22.11 21.82
C ALA A 142 -7.39 23.24 22.80
N ALA A 143 -7.75 23.12 24.09
CA ALA A 143 -7.39 24.08 25.12
C ALA A 143 -5.91 24.03 25.53
N ALA A 144 -5.25 22.88 25.36
CA ALA A 144 -3.84 22.68 25.67
C ALA A 144 -2.89 23.02 24.50
N ALA A 145 -3.41 23.18 23.28
CA ALA A 145 -2.61 23.61 22.14
C ALA A 145 -2.20 25.08 22.32
N PRO A 146 -0.90 25.43 22.29
CA PRO A 146 -0.49 26.82 22.35
C PRO A 146 -1.12 27.56 21.15
N ALA A 147 -1.75 28.70 21.42
CA ALA A 147 -2.34 29.55 20.39
C ALA A 147 -1.33 29.75 19.25
N PRO A 148 -1.75 29.68 17.97
CA PRO A 148 -0.85 29.89 16.86
C PRO A 148 -0.24 31.29 17.04
N ALA A 149 1.08 31.33 17.28
CA ALA A 149 1.83 32.57 17.32
C ALA A 149 1.51 33.31 16.03
N ALA A 150 0.84 34.45 16.16
CA ALA A 150 0.52 35.33 15.05
C ALA A 150 1.82 35.59 14.27
N VAL A 151 1.90 35.04 13.06
CA VAL A 151 2.94 35.41 12.11
C VAL A 151 2.78 36.92 11.86
N PRO A 152 3.77 37.77 12.21
CA PRO A 152 3.69 39.18 11.88
C PRO A 152 3.72 39.29 10.35
N ALA A 153 2.70 39.94 9.79
CA ALA A 153 2.64 40.23 8.38
C ALA A 153 3.83 41.13 8.00
N THR A 154 4.83 40.57 7.33
CA THR A 154 5.88 41.36 6.69
C THR A 154 5.30 41.99 5.43
N SER A 155 4.76 43.20 5.58
CA SER A 155 4.50 44.11 4.46
C SER A 155 5.84 44.56 3.89
N GLY A 156 6.33 43.86 2.86
CA GLY A 156 7.43 44.33 2.02
C GLY A 156 6.88 45.21 0.91
N ASP A 157 6.92 46.53 1.11
CA ASP A 157 6.82 47.53 0.06
C ASP A 157 7.97 47.35 -0.96
N PRO A 158 7.73 47.45 -2.28
CA PRO A 158 8.79 47.59 -3.26
C PRO A 158 9.19 49.06 -3.40
N GLN A 159 10.46 49.38 -3.16
CA GLN A 159 11.13 50.53 -3.79
C GLN A 159 11.78 50.10 -5.10
#